data_AF-A0A379CDE1-F1
#
_entry.id   AF-A0A379CDE1-F1
#
_cell.length_a   1.000
_cell.length_b   1.000
_cell.length_c   1.000
_cell.angle_alpha   90.00
_cell.angle_beta   90.00
_cell.angle_gamma   90.00
#
_symmetry.space_group_name_H-M   'P 1'
#
loop_
_entity.id
_entity.type
_entity.pdbx_description
1 polymer ?
#
loop_
_entity_poly.entity_id
_entity_poly.type
_entity_poly.pdbx_seq_one_letter_code
_entity_poly.pdbx_strand_id
1 'polypeptide(L)'
;MDNMKVVYKVLAEVDKQMDNIDFDESFIKNLKVSDNRINKIIESLVEDGYLTGIKISKSKTGNIVMFINPRLTIKGMEFLQENSTMQKIKNGLKDVKDITPFI
;
A
#
# COMPACT_ATOMS: atom_id res chain seq x y z
N MET A 1 -10.13 7.73 2.56
CA MET A 1 -9.36 7.40 1.33
C MET A 1 -9.87 6.07 0.79
N ASP A 2 -9.80 5.83 -0.51
CA ASP A 2 -10.15 4.52 -1.09
C ASP A 2 -9.19 3.41 -0.60
N ASN A 3 -9.66 2.18 -0.39
CA ASN A 3 -8.84 1.09 0.14
C ASN A 3 -7.64 0.75 -0.75
N MET A 4 -7.82 0.75 -2.07
CA MET A 4 -6.72 0.43 -2.98
C MET A 4 -5.66 1.53 -2.98
N LYS A 5 -6.06 2.79 -2.79
CA LYS A 5 -5.11 3.89 -2.56
C LYS A 5 -4.34 3.73 -1.25
N VAL A 6 -4.97 3.21 -0.20
CA VAL A 6 -4.30 2.89 1.08
C VAL A 6 -3.28 1.78 0.85
N VAL A 7 -3.69 0.67 0.23
CA VAL A 7 -2.82 -0.46 -0.11
C VAL A 7 -1.59 0.02 -0.90
N TYR A 8 -1.80 0.75 -2.00
CA TYR A 8 -0.70 1.27 -2.81
C TYR A 8 0.29 2.10 -1.99
N LYS A 9 -0.20 3.01 -1.14
CA LYS A 9 0.67 3.87 -0.32
C LYS A 9 1.44 3.08 0.73
N VAL A 10 0.83 2.06 1.35
CA VAL A 10 1.52 1.19 2.31
C VAL A 10 2.65 0.44 1.61
N LEU A 11 2.36 -0.22 0.49
CA LEU A 11 3.37 -0.98 -0.25
C LEU A 11 4.50 -0.07 -0.75
N ALA A 12 4.17 1.10 -1.30
CA ALA A 12 5.16 2.04 -1.81
C ALA A 12 6.04 2.66 -0.72
N GLU A 13 5.48 2.94 0.47
CA GLU A 13 6.28 3.48 1.56
C GLU A 13 7.16 2.41 2.21
N VAL A 14 6.70 1.15 2.28
CA VAL A 14 7.57 0.04 2.71
C VAL A 14 8.74 -0.13 1.76
N ASP A 15 8.49 -0.15 0.45
CA ASP A 15 9.52 -0.26 -0.60
C ASP A 15 10.58 0.84 -0.49
N LYS A 16 10.12 2.10 -0.42
CA LYS A 16 10.97 3.28 -0.29
C LYS A 16 11.86 3.26 0.95
N GLN A 17 11.43 2.60 2.02
CA GLN A 17 12.15 2.53 3.29
C GLN A 17 12.94 1.22 3.47
N MET A 18 13.02 0.34 2.46
CA MET A 18 13.70 -0.96 2.61
C MET A 18 15.19 -0.84 2.97
N ASP A 19 15.85 0.24 2.55
CA ASP A 19 17.26 0.51 2.88
C ASP A 19 17.46 1.25 4.22
N ASN A 20 16.36 1.67 4.86
CA ASN A 20 16.43 2.38 6.14
C ASN A 20 16.58 1.39 7.28
N ILE A 21 17.63 1.58 8.09
CA ILE A 21 17.85 0.79 9.31
C ILE A 21 16.71 1.00 10.31
N ASP A 22 16.24 2.26 10.42
CA ASP A 22 15.14 2.65 11.29
C ASP A 22 13.88 2.89 10.44
N PHE A 23 12.99 1.90 10.43
CA PHE A 23 11.71 2.01 9.71
C PHE A 23 10.78 3.01 10.40
N ASP A 24 10.34 4.04 9.68
CA ASP A 24 9.41 5.04 10.20
C ASP A 24 7.97 4.65 9.89
N GLU A 25 7.24 4.20 10.92
CA GLU A 25 5.82 3.85 10.85
C GLU A 25 4.88 5.08 10.84
N SER A 26 5.40 6.30 11.03
CA SER A 26 4.60 7.52 11.16
C SER A 26 3.75 7.83 9.93
N PHE A 27 4.15 7.35 8.75
CA PHE A 27 3.40 7.51 7.50
C PHE A 27 1.96 6.99 7.60
N ILE A 28 1.71 5.99 8.46
CA ILE A 28 0.38 5.41 8.68
C ILE A 28 -0.61 6.49 9.14
N LYS A 29 -0.17 7.39 10.03
CA LYS A 29 -1.00 8.49 10.55
C LYS A 29 -1.47 9.43 9.44
N ASN A 30 -0.69 9.56 8.38
CA ASN A 30 -1.00 10.42 7.23
C ASN A 30 -2.02 9.80 6.26
N LEU A 31 -2.36 8.52 6.40
CA LEU A 31 -3.28 7.82 5.49
C LEU A 31 -4.76 8.20 5.70
N LYS A 32 -5.10 8.93 6.79
CA LYS A 32 -6.48 9.33 7.14
C LYS A 32 -7.45 8.14 7.13
N VAL A 33 -7.03 7.04 7.74
CA VAL A 33 -7.80 5.79 7.92
C VAL A 33 -7.80 5.45 9.40
N SER A 34 -8.84 4.77 9.90
CA SER A 34 -8.84 4.30 11.29
C SER A 34 -7.80 3.20 11.53
N ASP A 35 -7.24 3.16 12.74
CA ASP A 35 -6.24 2.18 13.17
C ASP A 35 -6.70 0.74 12.91
N ASN A 36 -7.95 0.43 13.26
CA ASN A 36 -8.53 -0.89 13.02
C ASN A 36 -8.57 -1.27 11.52
N ARG A 37 -8.80 -0.30 10.63
CA ARG A 37 -8.88 -0.58 9.19
C ARG A 37 -7.50 -0.72 8.58
N ILE A 38 -6.54 0.12 8.97
CA ILE A 38 -5.17 -0.02 8.48
C ILE A 38 -4.51 -1.32 8.99
N ASN A 39 -4.75 -1.70 10.25
CA ASN A 39 -4.21 -2.95 10.80
C ASN A 39 -4.76 -4.19 10.07
N LYS A 40 -6.05 -4.18 9.71
CA LYS A 40 -6.65 -5.24 8.87
C LYS A 40 -6.10 -5.26 7.44
N ILE A 41 -5.86 -4.08 6.85
CA ILE A 41 -5.25 -3.99 5.52
C ILE A 41 -3.83 -4.57 5.56
N ILE A 42 -3.01 -4.18 6.53
CA ILE A 42 -1.63 -4.69 6.67
C ILE A 42 -1.66 -6.19 6.95
N GLU A 43 -2.57 -6.68 7.79
CA GLU A 43 -2.77 -8.11 8.01
C GLU A 43 -3.02 -8.85 6.70
N SER A 44 -3.99 -8.40 5.89
CA SER A 44 -4.27 -9.05 4.60
C SER A 44 -3.07 -8.99 3.64
N LEU A 45 -2.31 -7.89 3.63
CA LEU A 45 -1.12 -7.78 2.77
C LEU A 45 -0.01 -8.76 3.18
N VAL A 46 0.14 -9.02 4.47
CA VAL A 46 1.09 -10.02 4.98
C VAL A 46 0.60 -11.43 4.70
N GLU A 47 -0.69 -11.73 4.98
CA GLU A 47 -1.29 -13.04 4.74
C GLU A 47 -1.28 -13.43 3.26
N ASP A 48 -1.53 -12.47 2.35
CA ASP A 48 -1.47 -12.68 0.91
C ASP A 48 -0.04 -12.63 0.34
N GLY A 49 0.96 -12.36 1.18
CA GLY A 49 2.37 -12.38 0.80
C GLY A 49 2.85 -11.18 -0.02
N TYR A 50 2.17 -10.04 0.05
CA TYR A 50 2.67 -8.77 -0.52
C TYR A 50 3.71 -8.10 0.38
N LEU A 51 3.63 -8.34 1.69
CA LEU A 51 4.56 -7.84 2.70
C LEU A 51 5.11 -8.99 3.56
N THR A 52 6.31 -8.82 4.08
CA THR A 52 6.90 -9.71 5.09
C THR A 52 7.67 -8.92 6.15
N GLY A 53 8.12 -9.59 7.21
CA GLY A 53 8.87 -8.96 8.31
C GLY A 53 8.01 -8.09 9.23
N ILE A 54 6.70 -8.33 9.25
CA ILE A 54 5.70 -7.67 10.09
C ILE A 54 5.04 -8.73 10.97
N LYS A 55 4.96 -8.47 12.28
CA LYS A 55 4.29 -9.34 13.24
C LYS A 55 2.88 -8.85 13.51
N ILE A 56 1.91 -9.77 13.42
CA ILE A 56 0.49 -9.49 13.68
C ILE A 56 0.07 -10.23 14.94
N SER A 57 -0.42 -9.47 15.93
CA SER A 57 -1.04 -10.02 17.14
C SER A 57 -2.53 -9.76 17.10
N LYS A 58 -3.33 -10.83 16.96
CA LYS A 58 -4.79 -10.74 16.87
C LYS A 58 -5.41 -10.68 18.26
N SER A 59 -6.38 -9.80 18.48
CA SER A 59 -7.12 -9.73 19.74
C SER A 59 -8.59 -9.37 19.51
N LYS A 60 -9.45 -9.60 20.50
CA LYS A 60 -10.88 -9.26 20.43
C LYS A 60 -11.14 -7.75 20.26
N THR A 61 -10.22 -6.90 20.72
CA THR A 61 -10.34 -5.44 20.66
C THR A 61 -9.69 -4.82 19.43
N GLY A 62 -9.02 -5.63 18.59
CA GLY A 62 -8.32 -5.17 17.40
C GLY A 62 -6.98 -5.90 17.21
N ASN A 63 -6.43 -5.79 16.01
CA ASN A 63 -5.12 -6.34 15.72
C ASN A 63 -4.04 -5.32 16.08
N ILE A 64 -2.91 -5.80 16.59
CA ILE A 64 -1.70 -5.02 16.79
C ILE A 64 -0.73 -5.44 15.69
N VAL A 65 -0.21 -4.45 14.95
CA VAL A 65 0.80 -4.61 13.91
C VAL A 65 2.11 -4.08 14.46
N MET A 66 3.19 -4.84 14.30
CA MET A 66 4.55 -4.43 14.67
C MET A 66 5.48 -4.65 13.47
N PHE A 67 6.16 -3.59 13.02
CA PHE A 67 7.12 -3.66 11.93
C PHE A 67 8.49 -4.04 12.52
N ILE A 68 9.03 -5.19 12.14
CA ILE A 68 10.30 -5.70 12.70
C ILE A 68 11.43 -5.53 11.69
N ASN A 69 11.20 -5.99 10.46
CA ASN A 69 12.10 -5.84 9.32
C ASN A 69 11.24 -5.84 8.06
N PRO A 70 10.36 -4.84 7.91
CA PRO A 70 9.32 -4.87 6.90
C PRO A 70 9.93 -4.84 5.51
N ARG A 71 9.44 -5.70 4.63
CA ARG A 71 9.93 -5.83 3.26
C ARG A 71 8.78 -5.96 2.30
N LEU A 72 8.91 -5.29 1.16
CA LEU A 72 8.08 -5.57 0.00
C LEU A 72 8.54 -6.89 -0.64
N THR A 73 7.60 -7.78 -0.96
CA THR A 73 7.90 -9.02 -1.67
C THR A 73 7.89 -8.81 -3.19
N ILE A 74 8.34 -9.79 -3.96
CA ILE A 74 8.22 -9.78 -5.43
C ILE A 74 6.75 -9.57 -5.85
N LYS A 75 5.80 -10.25 -5.21
CA LYS A 75 4.36 -10.09 -5.46
C LYS A 75 3.89 -8.66 -5.15
N GLY A 76 4.43 -8.05 -4.10
CA GLY A 76 4.23 -6.63 -3.77
C GLY A 76 4.73 -5.70 -4.87
N MET A 77 5.92 -5.96 -5.41
CA MET A 77 6.52 -5.19 -6.51
C MET A 77 5.69 -5.30 -7.79
N GLU A 78 5.26 -6.51 -8.15
CA GLU A 78 4.37 -6.76 -9.30
C GLU A 78 3.08 -5.94 -9.19
N PHE A 79 2.45 -5.94 -8.01
CA PHE A 79 1.25 -5.13 -7.75
C PHE A 79 1.51 -3.63 -7.94
N LEU A 80 2.63 -3.10 -7.43
CA LEU A 80 2.99 -1.68 -7.61
C LEU A 80 3.25 -1.35 -9.08
N GLN A 81 3.91 -2.25 -9.82
CA GLN A 81 4.19 -2.08 -11.25
C GLN A 81 2.90 -2.09 -12.09
N GLU A 82 1.99 -3.01 -11.84
CA GLU A 82 0.70 -3.07 -12.53
C GLU A 82 -0.18 -1.86 -12.20
N ASN A 83 -0.24 -1.44 -10.92
CA ASN A 83 -1.03 -0.27 -10.52
C ASN A 83 -0.43 1.05 -11.02
N SER A 84 0.90 1.17 -11.11
CA SER A 84 1.54 2.34 -11.71
C SER A 84 1.34 2.37 -13.23
N THR A 85 1.37 1.21 -13.90
CA THR A 85 1.09 1.07 -15.34
C THR A 85 -0.37 1.37 -15.65
N MET A 86 -1.32 0.84 -14.88
CA MET A 86 -2.74 1.15 -15.01
C MET A 86 -3.04 2.62 -14.68
N GLN A 87 -2.31 3.26 -13.77
CA GLN A 87 -2.41 4.71 -13.57
C GLN A 87 -1.87 5.50 -14.78
N LYS A 88 -0.76 5.09 -15.39
CA LYS A 88 -0.24 5.71 -16.62
C LYS A 88 -1.20 5.53 -17.80
N ILE A 89 -1.75 4.33 -18.00
CA ILE A 89 -2.75 4.04 -19.04
C ILE A 89 -4.05 4.81 -18.77
N LYS A 90 -4.54 4.85 -17.52
CA LYS A 90 -5.73 5.62 -17.15
C LYS A 90 -5.53 7.13 -17.33
N ASN A 91 -4.34 7.65 -17.03
CA ASN A 91 -4.02 9.06 -17.25
C ASN A 91 -3.88 9.35 -18.75
N GLY A 92 -3.15 8.53 -19.50
CA GLY A 92 -3.03 8.69 -20.96
C GLY A 92 -4.35 8.55 -21.71
N LEU A 93 -5.25 7.64 -21.30
CA LEU A 93 -6.60 7.52 -21.87
C LEU A 93 -7.50 8.72 -21.53
N LYS A 94 -7.34 9.32 -20.34
CA LYS A 94 -8.05 10.55 -19.97
C LYS A 94 -7.54 11.73 -20.80
N ASP A 95 -6.21 11.85 -20.92
CA ASP A 95 -5.58 12.87 -21.73
C ASP A 95 -6.10 12.77 -23.18
N VAL A 96 -6.13 11.58 -23.78
CA VAL A 96 -6.67 11.34 -25.13
C VAL A 96 -8.16 11.70 -25.27
N LYS A 97 -8.97 11.47 -24.23
CA LYS A 97 -10.39 11.84 -24.23
C LYS A 97 -10.61 13.36 -24.13
N ASP A 98 -9.71 14.08 -23.46
CA ASP A 98 -9.78 15.55 -23.32
C ASP A 98 -9.27 16.28 -24.58
N ILE A 99 -8.43 15.65 -25.42
CA ILE A 99 -8.01 16.20 -26.73
C ILE A 99 -8.94 15.85 -27.91
N THR A 100 -9.99 15.06 -27.70
CA THR A 100 -11.06 14.91 -28.69
C THR A 100 -12.18 15.92 -28.41
N PRO A 101 -12.27 17.05 -29.12
CA PRO A 101 -13.50 17.83 -29.11
C PRO A 101 -14.59 16.94 -29.70
N PHE A 102 -15.71 16.78 -28.99
CA PHE A 102 -16.92 16.21 -29.56
C PHE A 102 -17.22 16.95 -30.86
N ILE A 103 -17.07 16.26 -32.00
CA ILE A 103 -17.72 16.62 -33.27
C ILE A 103 -19.07 15.93 -33.26
#